data_AF-A0A6B8M6V3-F1
#
_entry.id   AF-A0A6B8M6V3-F1
#
_cell.length_a   1.000
_cell.length_b   1.000
_cell.length_c   1.000
_cell.angle_alpha   90.00
_cell.angle_beta   90.00
_cell.angle_gamma   90.00
#
_symmetry.space_group_name_H-M   'P 1'
#
loop_
_entity.id
_entity.type
_entity.pdbx_description
1 polymer ?
#
loop_
_entity_poly.entity_id
_entity_poly.type
_entity_poly.pdbx_seq_one_letter_code
_entity_poly.pdbx_strand_id
1 'polypeptide(L)'
;MISAGRETVCARRPSMSSIDQILRRVVRRERDVTPAEAAQGERRAQRRRSGSAPLYRWAFTIHKWAGLIGAGWLAILGLTGFFLNNDGWKSLQQGTAPHALVTQELEQNAARNVARYLQIDPDNASFRVAAGPRGLWRTTDAGAIWAPTRFEDGAHPQIFAVEPDPALGWGRLFIGSDNGVYVSTDRGETAHIAGLAGERVTALAAGAAQTEMLGVLGKSRVIRFDADMPGKAETLDLSPLPEEARPEDVRLHRFLRSLHFGRGLFDAPSSRLVNEAGGLAMFVLAMTGLTYWGFGKWWRMQAKAGVRGMSPEAKRSTTAWLYRTHAATIGVICSPILLYLAFTGVVIDHDREFGGWLRGVQMPKALLTPAFKLTSWEERIDSLIGYPGASGAFSVGNIFGMFTTADGGKSWAREEDGKGRPVNGINRMRRVGDRVVVISGNGAPALIRGDNFDFHEVTLAPPEGMGGGAHHMEAGKRSEAEGAAPRSAAQFSGGGSPSDVSAYEGGLLWRMGAKLVVTDLDGAPKKMLDATQPSEPGVPIFMWLRSIHTGTLFWKEWRWVNDVFATLALFLVLSGLVRWWRQKWM
;
A
#
# COMPACT_ATOMS: atom_id res chain seq x y z
N MET A 1 -33.62 40.28 72.86
CA MET A 1 -33.20 41.68 72.68
C MET A 1 -31.94 41.71 71.82
N ILE A 2 -31.77 42.72 70.95
CA ILE A 2 -30.52 43.48 70.62
C ILE A 2 -29.21 42.67 70.37
N SER A 3 -28.31 42.93 69.40
CA SER A 3 -28.16 43.73 68.13
C SER A 3 -26.65 43.67 67.78
N ALA A 4 -26.06 43.69 66.58
CA ALA A 4 -26.37 43.52 65.14
C ALA A 4 -24.97 43.34 64.44
N GLY A 5 -24.75 43.13 63.14
CA GLY A 5 -25.55 43.03 61.90
C GLY A 5 -24.65 43.21 60.66
N ARG A 6 -25.24 43.35 59.45
CA ARG A 6 -24.57 43.48 58.12
C ARG A 6 -23.83 42.21 57.63
N GLU A 7 -23.61 41.97 56.33
CA GLU A 7 -23.88 42.76 55.11
C GLU A 7 -24.84 42.06 54.12
N THR A 8 -25.40 42.82 53.16
CA THR A 8 -26.16 42.29 52.02
C THR A 8 -25.75 42.98 50.72
N VAL A 9 -25.26 42.21 49.73
CA VAL A 9 -24.89 42.73 48.41
C VAL A 9 -26.09 42.57 47.46
N CYS A 10 -26.69 43.68 47.04
CA CYS A 10 -27.85 43.71 46.15
C CYS A 10 -27.44 44.08 44.71
N ALA A 11 -27.67 43.18 43.75
CA ALA A 11 -27.30 43.39 42.35
C ALA A 11 -28.25 44.38 41.65
N ARG A 12 -27.72 45.54 41.22
CA ARG A 12 -28.48 46.53 40.44
C ARG A 12 -28.73 46.03 39.01
N ARG A 13 -30.00 46.06 38.56
CA ARG A 13 -30.34 45.95 37.12
C ARG A 13 -29.96 47.25 36.38
N PRO A 14 -29.39 47.18 35.17
CA PRO A 14 -29.32 48.33 34.26
C PRO A 14 -30.72 48.76 33.77
N SER A 15 -30.88 50.03 33.40
CA SER A 15 -32.17 50.60 32.97
C SER A 15 -32.43 50.50 31.46
N MET A 16 -33.71 50.43 31.08
CA MET A 16 -34.17 50.35 29.68
C MET A 16 -34.10 51.72 28.96
N SER A 17 -32.90 52.21 28.65
CA SER A 17 -32.73 53.40 27.78
C SER A 17 -31.67 53.27 26.69
N SER A 18 -30.77 52.28 26.78
CA SER A 18 -29.66 52.11 25.82
C SER A 18 -30.11 51.56 24.45
N ILE A 19 -30.95 50.51 24.44
CA ILE A 19 -31.32 49.78 23.21
C ILE A 19 -32.08 50.66 22.22
N ASP A 20 -33.00 51.51 22.71
CA ASP A 20 -33.84 52.34 21.85
C ASP A 20 -33.04 53.48 21.17
N GLN A 21 -31.98 53.98 21.82
CA GLN A 21 -31.04 54.91 21.17
C GLN A 21 -30.19 54.23 20.08
N ILE A 22 -29.83 52.95 20.26
CA ILE A 22 -29.06 52.18 19.28
C ILE A 22 -29.92 51.89 18.04
N LEU A 23 -31.16 51.41 18.23
CA LEU A 23 -32.09 51.15 17.12
C LEU A 23 -32.40 52.42 16.32
N ARG A 24 -32.66 53.56 17.00
CA ARG A 24 -32.86 54.85 16.32
C ARG A 24 -31.62 55.33 15.54
N ARG A 25 -30.39 54.99 15.98
CA ARG A 25 -29.16 55.28 15.22
C ARG A 25 -28.99 54.40 13.98
N VAL A 26 -29.43 53.14 14.01
CA VAL A 26 -29.40 52.25 12.83
C VAL A 26 -30.43 52.72 11.79
N VAL A 27 -31.68 52.89 12.19
CA VAL A 27 -32.79 53.28 11.28
C VAL A 27 -32.57 54.65 10.63
N ARG A 28 -31.86 55.59 11.29
CA ARG A 28 -31.50 56.87 10.67
C ARG A 28 -30.42 56.75 9.59
N ARG A 29 -29.57 55.71 9.64
CA ARG A 29 -28.43 55.54 8.71
C ARG A 29 -28.82 54.95 7.36
N GLU A 30 -30.05 54.46 7.21
CA GLU A 30 -30.58 53.93 5.94
C GLU A 30 -31.28 54.98 5.07
N ARG A 31 -31.50 56.21 5.57
CA ARG A 31 -32.17 57.28 4.81
C ARG A 31 -31.22 58.25 4.08
N ASP A 32 -29.95 58.31 4.50
CA ASP A 32 -28.95 59.24 3.96
C ASP A 32 -27.93 58.56 3.02
N VAL A 33 -28.29 57.44 2.40
CA VAL A 33 -27.49 56.86 1.30
C VAL A 33 -27.79 57.66 0.04
N THR A 34 -26.84 58.48 -0.43
CA THR A 34 -27.06 59.28 -1.64
C THR A 34 -27.26 58.39 -2.87
N PRO A 35 -27.97 58.84 -3.91
CA PRO A 35 -28.08 58.10 -5.17
C PRO A 35 -26.71 57.76 -5.80
N ALA A 36 -25.69 58.59 -5.54
CA ALA A 36 -24.31 58.33 -5.96
C ALA A 36 -23.66 57.17 -5.19
N GLU A 37 -23.89 57.06 -3.87
CA GLU A 37 -23.37 55.96 -3.05
C GLU A 37 -24.13 54.65 -3.31
N ALA A 38 -25.46 54.71 -3.50
CA ALA A 38 -26.25 53.58 -3.97
C ALA A 38 -25.73 53.08 -5.31
N ALA A 39 -25.54 53.98 -6.29
CA ALA A 39 -24.96 53.65 -7.59
C ALA A 39 -23.49 53.18 -7.51
N GLN A 40 -22.69 53.64 -6.55
CA GLN A 40 -21.35 53.08 -6.30
C GLN A 40 -21.41 51.68 -5.68
N GLY A 41 -22.35 51.44 -4.77
CA GLY A 41 -22.63 50.12 -4.18
C GLY A 41 -23.05 49.12 -5.24
N GLU A 42 -24.01 49.50 -6.09
CA GLU A 42 -24.41 48.71 -7.25
C GLU A 42 -23.26 48.52 -8.24
N ARG A 43 -22.52 49.56 -8.64
CA ARG A 43 -21.35 49.43 -9.53
C ARG A 43 -20.25 48.54 -8.94
N ARG A 44 -20.05 48.52 -7.61
CA ARG A 44 -19.15 47.58 -6.92
C ARG A 44 -19.70 46.15 -6.93
N ALA A 45 -21.00 45.95 -6.66
CA ALA A 45 -21.64 44.64 -6.74
C ALA A 45 -21.66 44.08 -8.17
N GLN A 46 -21.91 44.94 -9.16
CA GLN A 46 -21.93 44.63 -10.59
C GLN A 46 -20.51 44.36 -11.11
N ARG A 47 -19.47 45.09 -10.65
CA ARG A 47 -18.06 44.74 -10.89
C ARG A 47 -17.66 43.40 -10.25
N ARG A 48 -18.11 43.09 -9.02
CA ARG A 48 -17.92 41.76 -8.40
C ARG A 48 -18.61 40.65 -9.20
N ARG A 49 -19.82 40.90 -9.71
CA ARG A 49 -20.57 39.97 -10.57
C ARG A 49 -19.92 39.77 -11.95
N SER A 50 -19.32 40.81 -12.54
CA SER A 50 -18.69 40.73 -13.87
C SER A 50 -17.26 40.15 -13.85
N GLY A 51 -16.39 40.62 -12.95
CA GLY A 51 -15.00 40.16 -12.88
C GLY A 51 -14.84 38.66 -12.56
N SER A 52 -15.83 38.06 -11.90
CA SER A 52 -15.87 36.63 -11.60
C SER A 52 -16.58 35.76 -12.66
N ALA A 53 -17.12 36.36 -13.73
CA ALA A 53 -17.95 35.65 -14.71
C ALA A 53 -17.15 34.69 -15.64
N PRO A 54 -15.97 35.04 -16.18
CA PRO A 54 -15.24 34.16 -17.10
C PRO A 54 -14.77 32.87 -16.43
N LEU A 55 -14.06 32.99 -15.30
CA LEU A 55 -13.49 31.85 -14.55
C LEU A 55 -14.57 30.85 -14.12
N TYR A 56 -15.74 31.32 -13.68
CA TYR A 56 -16.84 30.43 -13.30
C TYR A 56 -17.50 29.74 -14.51
N ARG A 57 -17.68 30.43 -15.64
CA ARG A 57 -18.19 29.82 -16.88
C ARG A 57 -17.24 28.75 -17.40
N TRP A 58 -15.93 29.02 -17.35
CA TRP A 58 -14.86 28.06 -17.66
C TRP A 58 -14.91 26.85 -16.72
N ALA A 59 -14.90 27.07 -15.40
CA ALA A 59 -14.93 26.00 -14.40
C ALA A 59 -16.22 25.14 -14.49
N PHE A 60 -17.38 25.75 -14.72
CA PHE A 60 -18.64 25.03 -14.97
C PHE A 60 -18.55 24.15 -16.23
N THR A 61 -17.98 24.69 -17.31
CA THR A 61 -17.89 23.99 -18.60
C THR A 61 -16.92 22.81 -18.53
N ILE A 62 -15.72 23.02 -17.96
CA ILE A 62 -14.73 21.96 -17.77
C ILE A 62 -15.26 20.91 -16.80
N HIS A 63 -15.76 21.29 -15.61
CA HIS A 63 -16.26 20.31 -14.64
C HIS A 63 -17.35 19.41 -15.23
N LYS A 64 -18.27 20.00 -16.02
CA LYS A 64 -19.31 19.24 -16.73
C LYS A 64 -18.69 18.24 -17.71
N TRP A 65 -17.79 18.67 -18.60
CA TRP A 65 -17.28 17.80 -19.66
C TRP A 65 -16.22 16.81 -19.17
N ALA A 66 -15.27 17.24 -18.34
CA ALA A 66 -14.33 16.36 -17.63
C ALA A 66 -15.07 15.30 -16.79
N GLY A 67 -16.19 15.68 -16.15
CA GLY A 67 -17.02 14.76 -15.39
C GLY A 67 -17.71 13.71 -16.27
N LEU A 68 -18.30 14.13 -17.40
CA LEU A 68 -18.97 13.22 -18.32
C LEU A 68 -18.02 12.28 -19.06
N ILE A 69 -16.82 12.76 -19.41
CA ILE A 69 -15.76 11.95 -20.03
C ILE A 69 -15.12 11.02 -18.99
N GLY A 70 -14.82 11.55 -17.80
CA GLY A 70 -14.07 10.86 -16.75
C GLY A 70 -14.86 9.87 -15.91
N ALA A 71 -16.15 10.07 -15.67
CA ALA A 71 -16.88 9.35 -14.62
C ALA A 71 -16.88 7.81 -14.79
N GLY A 72 -16.90 7.28 -16.02
CA GLY A 72 -16.81 5.83 -16.23
C GLY A 72 -15.50 5.25 -15.70
N TRP A 73 -14.36 5.84 -16.08
CA TRP A 73 -13.05 5.36 -15.64
C TRP A 73 -12.72 5.76 -14.20
N LEU A 74 -13.14 6.94 -13.74
CA LEU A 74 -12.97 7.36 -12.33
C LEU A 74 -13.79 6.50 -11.37
N ALA A 75 -14.96 5.99 -11.79
CA ALA A 75 -15.69 4.98 -11.02
C ALA A 75 -14.90 3.66 -10.93
N ILE A 76 -14.29 3.22 -12.04
CA ILE A 76 -13.45 2.02 -12.07
C ILE A 76 -12.21 2.20 -11.18
N LEU A 77 -11.43 3.28 -11.33
CA LEU A 77 -10.25 3.55 -10.50
C LEU A 77 -10.59 3.67 -9.01
N GLY A 78 -11.67 4.37 -8.66
CA GLY A 78 -12.12 4.51 -7.27
C GLY A 78 -12.51 3.17 -6.63
N LEU A 79 -13.32 2.37 -7.33
CA LEU A 79 -13.80 1.09 -6.83
C LEU A 79 -12.69 0.03 -6.77
N THR A 80 -11.85 -0.06 -7.80
CA THR A 80 -10.70 -0.98 -7.81
C THR A 80 -9.65 -0.58 -6.78
N GLY A 81 -9.37 0.72 -6.60
CA GLY A 81 -8.45 1.22 -5.59
C GLY A 81 -8.87 0.87 -4.15
N PHE A 82 -10.17 0.95 -3.84
CA PHE A 82 -10.72 0.51 -2.55
C PHE A 82 -10.39 -0.97 -2.24
N PHE A 83 -10.61 -1.88 -3.19
CA PHE A 83 -10.28 -3.29 -3.02
C PHE A 83 -8.76 -3.54 -3.00
N LEU A 84 -7.96 -2.78 -3.76
CA LEU A 84 -6.51 -2.97 -3.84
C LEU A 84 -5.76 -2.49 -2.59
N ASN A 85 -6.32 -1.55 -1.83
CA ASN A 85 -5.82 -1.21 -0.48
C ASN A 85 -6.00 -2.37 0.52
N ASN A 86 -6.87 -3.34 0.21
CA ASN A 86 -7.20 -4.49 1.04
C ASN A 86 -6.50 -5.78 0.56
N ASP A 87 -5.21 -5.66 0.21
CA ASP A 87 -4.38 -6.74 -0.32
C ASP A 87 -4.33 -8.01 0.56
N GLY A 88 -4.58 -7.90 1.87
CA GLY A 88 -4.66 -9.02 2.81
C GLY A 88 -5.97 -9.83 2.83
N TRP A 89 -7.02 -9.42 2.09
CA TRP A 89 -8.33 -10.10 2.07
C TRP A 89 -8.27 -11.44 1.32
N LYS A 90 -8.62 -12.51 2.02
CA LYS A 90 -8.65 -13.90 1.53
C LYS A 90 -9.45 -14.07 0.25
N SER A 91 -10.65 -13.49 0.19
CA SER A 91 -11.54 -13.53 -0.97
C SER A 91 -10.96 -12.90 -2.24
N LEU A 92 -10.10 -11.88 -2.12
CA LEU A 92 -9.43 -11.27 -3.26
C LEU A 92 -8.23 -12.11 -3.75
N GLN A 93 -7.56 -12.83 -2.85
CA GLN A 93 -6.38 -13.63 -3.19
C GLN A 93 -6.72 -15.06 -3.66
N GLN A 94 -7.83 -15.63 -3.17
CA GLN A 94 -8.26 -17.02 -3.47
C GLN A 94 -9.46 -17.08 -4.43
N GLY A 95 -10.36 -16.10 -4.40
CA GLY A 95 -11.44 -16.02 -5.37
C GLY A 95 -10.88 -15.74 -6.77
N THR A 96 -11.38 -16.44 -7.78
CA THR A 96 -10.92 -16.32 -9.17
C THR A 96 -11.82 -15.38 -9.98
N ALA A 97 -11.22 -14.57 -10.86
CA ALA A 97 -11.94 -13.77 -11.83
C ALA A 97 -12.61 -14.65 -12.91
N PRO A 98 -13.78 -14.26 -13.46
CA PRO A 98 -14.43 -15.03 -14.53
C PRO A 98 -13.53 -15.17 -15.76
N HIS A 99 -13.36 -16.40 -16.26
CA HIS A 99 -12.46 -16.70 -17.39
C HIS A 99 -12.75 -15.84 -18.65
N ALA A 100 -14.00 -15.47 -18.89
CA ALA A 100 -14.39 -14.61 -20.01
C ALA A 100 -13.89 -13.15 -19.89
N LEU A 101 -13.32 -12.75 -18.75
CA LEU A 101 -12.80 -11.41 -18.45
C LEU A 101 -11.27 -11.41 -18.22
N VAL A 102 -10.60 -12.51 -18.55
CA VAL A 102 -9.17 -12.75 -18.31
C VAL A 102 -8.43 -12.93 -19.65
N THR A 103 -7.24 -12.34 -19.78
CA THR A 103 -6.35 -12.58 -20.91
C THR A 103 -5.35 -13.70 -20.60
N GLN A 104 -4.89 -14.42 -21.63
CA GLN A 104 -3.89 -15.48 -21.48
C GLN A 104 -2.59 -14.97 -20.83
N GLU A 105 -2.18 -13.73 -21.12
CA GLU A 105 -1.03 -13.09 -20.47
C GLU A 105 -1.26 -12.90 -18.96
N LEU A 106 -2.46 -12.47 -18.55
CA LEU A 106 -2.81 -12.31 -17.14
C LEU A 106 -2.89 -13.66 -16.41
N GLU A 107 -3.36 -14.72 -17.07
CA GLU A 107 -3.37 -16.09 -16.55
C GLU A 107 -1.95 -16.64 -16.36
N GLN A 108 -1.09 -16.54 -17.38
CA GLN A 108 0.32 -16.90 -17.23
C GLN A 108 1.03 -16.08 -16.14
N ASN A 109 0.69 -14.80 -16.00
CA ASN A 109 1.20 -13.96 -14.90
C ASN A 109 0.67 -14.42 -13.54
N ALA A 110 -0.57 -14.88 -13.43
CA ALA A 110 -1.11 -15.45 -12.19
C ALA A 110 -0.40 -16.76 -11.82
N ALA A 111 -0.22 -17.69 -12.77
CA ALA A 111 0.51 -18.94 -12.57
C ALA A 111 1.92 -18.69 -12.01
N ARG A 112 2.68 -17.75 -12.59
CA ARG A 112 4.01 -17.32 -12.11
C ARG A 112 4.03 -16.64 -10.72
N ASN A 113 2.87 -16.42 -10.09
CA ASN A 113 2.73 -15.74 -8.80
C ASN A 113 1.88 -16.53 -7.76
N VAL A 114 1.53 -17.79 -8.05
CA VAL A 114 0.90 -18.71 -7.08
C VAL A 114 1.83 -18.92 -5.89
N ALA A 115 3.07 -19.34 -6.17
CA ALA A 115 4.15 -19.41 -5.19
C ALA A 115 4.74 -18.01 -4.92
N ARG A 116 4.65 -17.53 -3.67
CA ARG A 116 5.39 -16.37 -3.14
C ARG A 116 6.57 -16.78 -2.25
N TYR A 117 6.64 -18.05 -1.88
CA TYR A 117 7.71 -18.67 -1.10
C TYR A 117 8.11 -19.98 -1.79
N LEU A 118 9.40 -20.31 -1.76
CA LEU A 118 9.94 -21.55 -2.31
C LEU A 118 11.16 -21.95 -1.48
N GLN A 119 11.10 -23.14 -0.89
CA GLN A 119 12.17 -23.68 -0.04
C GLN A 119 12.48 -25.11 -0.44
N ILE A 120 13.73 -25.50 -0.24
CA ILE A 120 14.28 -26.81 -0.60
C ILE A 120 14.94 -27.41 0.64
N ASP A 121 14.69 -28.69 0.87
CA ASP A 121 15.40 -29.47 1.88
C ASP A 121 16.89 -29.56 1.48
N PRO A 122 17.84 -29.01 2.27
CA PRO A 122 19.25 -28.95 1.90
C PRO A 122 19.88 -30.35 1.83
N ASP A 123 19.34 -31.31 2.59
CA ASP A 123 19.79 -32.70 2.61
C ASP A 123 19.06 -33.55 1.54
N ASN A 124 17.94 -33.06 1.01
CA ASN A 124 17.19 -33.68 -0.08
C ASN A 124 16.65 -32.65 -1.09
N ALA A 125 17.49 -32.26 -2.04
CA ALA A 125 17.17 -31.31 -3.11
C ALA A 125 15.94 -31.66 -3.99
N SER A 126 15.43 -32.89 -3.90
CA SER A 126 14.21 -33.36 -4.57
C SER A 126 12.94 -33.00 -3.78
N PHE A 127 13.03 -32.88 -2.45
CA PHE A 127 11.95 -32.40 -1.61
C PHE A 127 11.94 -30.87 -1.54
N ARG A 128 10.80 -30.26 -1.86
CA ARG A 128 10.62 -28.80 -1.85
C ARG A 128 9.21 -28.45 -1.42
N VAL A 129 9.06 -27.28 -0.79
CA VAL A 129 7.76 -26.67 -0.50
C VAL A 129 7.66 -25.31 -1.16
N ALA A 130 6.50 -25.04 -1.76
CA ALA A 130 6.14 -23.76 -2.32
C ALA A 130 4.86 -23.28 -1.65
N ALA A 131 4.75 -21.99 -1.34
CA ALA A 131 3.62 -21.48 -0.58
C ALA A 131 3.17 -20.10 -1.06
N GLY A 132 1.95 -19.70 -0.73
CA GLY A 132 1.43 -18.37 -1.00
C GLY A 132 -0.01 -18.18 -0.53
N PRO A 133 -0.70 -17.12 -1.00
CA PRO A 133 -2.06 -16.81 -0.57
C PRO A 133 -3.12 -17.85 -0.91
N ARG A 134 -2.85 -18.75 -1.87
CA ARG A 134 -3.81 -19.80 -2.25
C ARG A 134 -3.54 -21.16 -1.57
N GLY A 135 -2.43 -21.31 -0.87
CA GLY A 135 -2.13 -22.50 -0.08
C GLY A 135 -0.64 -22.85 0.02
N LEU A 136 -0.40 -24.14 0.26
CA LEU A 136 0.90 -24.78 0.35
C LEU A 136 0.93 -25.97 -0.62
N TRP A 137 2.07 -26.20 -1.26
CA TRP A 137 2.31 -27.35 -2.13
C TRP A 137 3.66 -27.96 -1.79
N ARG A 138 3.73 -29.29 -1.88
CA ARG A 138 4.98 -30.06 -1.79
C ARG A 138 5.33 -30.71 -3.13
N THR A 139 6.60 -31.04 -3.30
CA THR A 139 7.12 -31.90 -4.36
C THR A 139 8.15 -32.85 -3.76
N THR A 140 8.31 -34.02 -4.37
CA THR A 140 9.34 -35.03 -4.05
C THR A 140 10.23 -35.35 -5.26
N ASP A 141 10.06 -34.63 -6.38
CA ASP A 141 10.69 -34.88 -7.68
C ASP A 141 11.40 -33.63 -8.24
N ALA A 142 11.97 -32.83 -7.33
CA ALA A 142 12.61 -31.55 -7.64
C ALA A 142 11.68 -30.50 -8.27
N GLY A 143 10.36 -30.66 -8.12
CA GLY A 143 9.34 -29.74 -8.62
C GLY A 143 8.85 -30.06 -10.02
N ALA A 144 9.07 -31.26 -10.56
CA ALA A 144 8.45 -31.68 -11.81
C ALA A 144 6.93 -31.85 -11.64
N ILE A 145 6.48 -32.35 -10.49
CA ILE A 145 5.08 -32.43 -10.07
C ILE A 145 4.92 -31.79 -8.69
N TRP A 146 3.84 -31.03 -8.51
CA TRP A 146 3.47 -30.37 -7.26
C TRP A 146 2.12 -30.89 -6.75
N ALA A 147 2.07 -31.34 -5.51
CA ALA A 147 0.86 -31.78 -4.82
C ALA A 147 0.46 -30.73 -3.77
N PRO A 148 -0.83 -30.30 -3.69
CA PRO A 148 -1.27 -29.39 -2.63
C PRO A 148 -1.30 -30.09 -1.27
N THR A 149 -0.96 -29.36 -0.21
CA THR A 149 -1.10 -29.84 1.18
C THR A 149 -2.58 -29.93 1.57
N ARG A 150 -2.95 -31.03 2.21
CA ARG A 150 -4.29 -31.34 2.72
C ARG A 150 -4.43 -30.84 4.16
N PHE A 151 -5.05 -29.69 4.36
CA PHE A 151 -5.36 -29.19 5.70
C PHE A 151 -6.49 -30.02 6.32
N GLU A 152 -6.26 -30.57 7.52
CA GLU A 152 -7.13 -31.58 8.14
C GLU A 152 -8.45 -31.00 8.67
N ASP A 153 -8.49 -29.68 8.93
CA ASP A 153 -9.69 -28.91 9.25
C ASP A 153 -10.54 -28.56 8.00
N GLY A 154 -10.09 -28.95 6.80
CA GLY A 154 -10.71 -28.59 5.53
C GLY A 154 -10.50 -27.12 5.13
N ALA A 155 -9.60 -26.39 5.80
CA ALA A 155 -9.33 -25.00 5.48
C ALA A 155 -8.46 -24.83 4.23
N HIS A 156 -8.57 -23.67 3.60
CA HIS A 156 -7.62 -23.19 2.59
C HIS A 156 -6.94 -21.91 3.13
N PRO A 157 -5.96 -22.01 4.05
CA PRO A 157 -5.28 -20.85 4.60
C PRO A 157 -4.44 -20.07 3.56
N GLN A 158 -4.36 -18.75 3.71
CA GLN A 158 -3.31 -17.96 3.05
C GLN A 158 -2.00 -18.20 3.80
N ILE A 159 -0.92 -18.59 3.12
CA ILE A 159 0.38 -18.84 3.75
C ILE A 159 1.30 -17.64 3.63
N PHE A 160 1.93 -17.25 4.75
CA PHE A 160 2.86 -16.14 4.86
C PHE A 160 4.26 -16.55 5.35
N ALA A 161 4.37 -17.72 5.99
CA ALA A 161 5.64 -18.34 6.34
C ALA A 161 5.51 -19.86 6.31
N VAL A 162 6.63 -20.53 6.04
CA VAL A 162 6.84 -21.95 6.32
C VAL A 162 8.24 -22.03 6.86
N GLU A 163 8.50 -22.69 7.98
CA GLU A 163 9.86 -22.88 8.49
C GLU A 163 10.02 -24.32 9.00
N PRO A 164 11.15 -24.99 8.72
CA PRO A 164 11.49 -26.27 9.35
C PRO A 164 11.63 -26.14 10.87
N ASP A 165 11.45 -27.26 11.55
CA ASP A 165 11.61 -27.33 13.00
C ASP A 165 13.08 -27.16 13.44
N PRO A 166 13.38 -26.39 14.50
CA PRO A 166 14.75 -26.13 14.93
C PRO A 166 15.50 -27.36 15.51
N ALA A 167 14.79 -28.42 15.92
CA ALA A 167 15.35 -29.67 16.42
C ALA A 167 15.15 -30.86 15.45
N LEU A 168 13.98 -30.94 14.79
CA LEU A 168 13.59 -32.03 13.89
C LEU A 168 13.81 -31.72 12.40
N GLY A 169 14.26 -30.50 12.08
CA GLY A 169 14.51 -30.05 10.71
C GLY A 169 13.30 -30.25 9.81
N TRP A 170 13.55 -30.77 8.59
CA TRP A 170 12.52 -31.06 7.60
C TRP A 170 11.63 -32.28 7.93
N GLY A 171 11.75 -32.87 9.11
CA GLY A 171 10.80 -33.85 9.65
C GLY A 171 9.51 -33.22 10.19
N ARG A 172 9.55 -31.95 10.64
CA ARG A 172 8.38 -31.20 11.11
C ARG A 172 8.42 -29.78 10.52
N LEU A 173 7.33 -29.31 9.94
CA LEU A 173 7.23 -27.99 9.30
C LEU A 173 6.17 -27.15 10.01
N PHE A 174 6.53 -25.94 10.44
CA PHE A 174 5.58 -24.94 10.91
C PHE A 174 5.14 -24.02 9.78
N ILE A 175 3.86 -23.66 9.76
CA ILE A 175 3.21 -22.95 8.66
C ILE A 175 2.46 -21.75 9.24
N GLY A 176 2.98 -20.54 9.01
CA GLY A 176 2.37 -19.27 9.45
C GLY A 176 1.34 -18.77 8.45
N SER A 177 0.10 -18.56 8.91
CA SER A 177 -1.07 -18.39 8.05
C SER A 177 -2.01 -17.23 8.42
N ASP A 178 -3.10 -17.06 7.65
CA ASP A 178 -4.22 -16.18 8.01
C ASP A 178 -5.19 -16.73 9.07
N ASN A 179 -4.90 -17.90 9.65
CA ASN A 179 -5.75 -18.54 10.67
C ASN A 179 -4.95 -19.17 11.85
N GLY A 180 -3.66 -18.85 11.99
CA GLY A 180 -2.80 -19.35 13.08
C GLY A 180 -1.53 -20.05 12.60
N VAL A 181 -0.95 -20.87 13.47
CA VAL A 181 0.16 -21.79 13.14
C VAL A 181 -0.41 -23.17 12.85
N TYR A 182 -0.21 -23.65 11.63
CA TYR A 182 -0.39 -25.06 11.29
C TYR A 182 0.95 -25.79 11.42
N VAL A 183 0.90 -27.09 11.67
CA VAL A 183 2.07 -27.97 11.68
C VAL A 183 1.84 -29.16 10.75
N SER A 184 2.92 -29.64 10.13
CA SER A 184 2.96 -30.89 9.38
C SER A 184 4.12 -31.75 9.89
N THR A 185 3.88 -33.05 10.05
CA THR A 185 4.88 -34.06 10.46
C THR A 185 5.13 -35.12 9.38
N ASP A 186 4.57 -34.93 8.19
CA ASP A 186 4.61 -35.86 7.05
C ASP A 186 5.23 -35.23 5.79
N ARG A 187 6.07 -34.21 5.98
CA ARG A 187 6.68 -33.39 4.91
C ARG A 187 5.64 -32.68 4.03
N GLY A 188 4.64 -32.08 4.67
CA GLY A 188 3.66 -31.19 4.04
C GLY A 188 2.62 -31.91 3.18
N GLU A 189 2.34 -33.19 3.43
CA GLU A 189 1.18 -33.85 2.81
C GLU A 189 -0.10 -33.46 3.54
N THR A 190 -0.17 -33.63 4.86
CA THR A 190 -1.21 -33.02 5.70
C THR A 190 -0.66 -31.89 6.56
N ALA A 191 -1.58 -31.07 7.05
CA ALA A 191 -1.28 -30.10 8.11
C ALA A 191 -2.53 -29.89 8.99
N HIS A 192 -2.32 -29.82 10.30
CA HIS A 192 -3.37 -29.48 11.27
C HIS A 192 -2.98 -28.25 12.08
N ILE A 193 -3.97 -27.60 12.68
CA ILE A 193 -3.76 -26.39 13.47
C ILE A 193 -3.12 -26.74 14.82
N ALA A 194 -1.98 -26.10 15.12
CA ALA A 194 -1.14 -26.41 16.28
C ALA A 194 -1.22 -25.34 17.38
N GLY A 195 -1.52 -24.10 17.00
CA GLY A 195 -1.69 -22.99 17.93
C GLY A 195 -2.19 -21.72 17.26
N LEU A 196 -2.52 -20.72 18.08
CA LEU A 196 -2.84 -19.35 17.63
C LEU A 196 -4.04 -19.28 16.65
N ALA A 197 -5.06 -20.11 16.86
CA ALA A 197 -6.22 -20.17 15.98
C ALA A 197 -6.93 -18.81 15.82
N GLY A 198 -7.13 -18.38 14.58
CA GLY A 198 -7.72 -17.09 14.23
C GLY A 198 -6.75 -15.89 14.25
N GLU A 199 -5.50 -16.06 14.70
CA GLU A 199 -4.47 -15.01 14.62
C GLU A 199 -3.75 -15.02 13.26
N ARG A 200 -3.35 -13.85 12.76
CA ARG A 200 -2.67 -13.72 11.46
C ARG A 200 -1.15 -13.81 11.65
N VAL A 201 -0.57 -15.00 11.49
CA VAL A 201 0.87 -15.25 11.67
C VAL A 201 1.62 -14.92 10.38
N THR A 202 2.21 -13.72 10.30
CA THR A 202 2.78 -13.16 9.07
C THR A 202 4.25 -13.49 8.82
N ALA A 203 4.98 -13.96 9.84
CA ALA A 203 6.33 -14.49 9.72
C ALA A 203 6.59 -15.53 10.83
N LEU A 204 7.55 -16.42 10.59
CA LEU A 204 8.10 -17.39 11.54
C LEU A 204 9.62 -17.43 11.42
N ALA A 205 10.33 -17.84 12.47
CA ALA A 205 11.76 -18.15 12.45
C ALA A 205 12.12 -19.09 13.61
N ALA A 206 13.21 -19.84 13.47
CA ALA A 206 13.87 -20.45 14.62
C ALA A 206 14.43 -19.36 15.56
N GLY A 207 14.31 -19.59 16.87
CA GLY A 207 14.82 -18.73 17.94
C GLY A 207 16.24 -19.08 18.38
N ALA A 208 16.51 -18.88 19.67
CA ALA A 208 17.82 -19.09 20.28
C ALA A 208 18.04 -20.51 20.83
N ALA A 209 17.01 -21.15 21.39
CA ALA A 209 17.08 -22.52 21.89
C ALA A 209 16.62 -23.55 20.85
N GLN A 210 17.01 -24.82 21.02
CA GLN A 210 16.76 -25.90 20.05
C GLN A 210 15.28 -26.16 19.75
N THR A 211 14.35 -25.82 20.65
CA THR A 211 12.90 -25.90 20.45
C THR A 211 12.25 -24.51 20.35
N GLU A 212 12.99 -23.42 20.46
CA GLU A 212 12.40 -22.07 20.47
C GLU A 212 12.04 -21.64 19.04
N MET A 213 10.79 -21.25 18.85
CA MET A 213 10.28 -20.64 17.63
C MET A 213 9.83 -19.21 17.93
N LEU A 214 10.13 -18.31 17.01
CA LEU A 214 9.64 -16.93 17.01
C LEU A 214 8.64 -16.75 15.88
N GLY A 215 7.69 -15.83 16.06
CA GLY A 215 6.69 -15.50 15.04
C GLY A 215 6.22 -14.05 15.12
N VAL A 216 5.50 -13.61 14.08
CA VAL A 216 4.95 -12.25 14.01
C VAL A 216 3.43 -12.31 13.84
N LEU A 217 2.68 -11.70 14.76
CA LEU A 217 1.23 -11.56 14.67
C LEU A 217 0.86 -10.21 14.05
N GLY A 218 0.11 -10.26 12.94
CA GLY A 218 -0.50 -9.10 12.28
C GLY A 218 0.49 -8.03 11.80
N LYS A 219 1.77 -8.38 11.57
CA LYS A 219 2.89 -7.44 11.37
C LYS A 219 3.13 -6.45 12.54
N SER A 220 2.63 -6.74 13.75
CA SER A 220 2.59 -5.77 14.86
C SER A 220 3.22 -6.27 16.16
N ARG A 221 3.11 -7.57 16.46
CA ARG A 221 3.60 -8.18 17.71
C ARG A 221 4.57 -9.31 17.37
N VAL A 222 5.68 -9.44 18.10
CA VAL A 222 6.50 -10.66 18.06
C VAL A 222 6.00 -11.60 19.16
N ILE A 223 5.94 -12.88 18.84
CA ILE A 223 5.64 -13.97 19.76
C ILE A 223 6.82 -14.94 19.84
N ARG A 224 6.91 -15.65 20.96
CA ARG A 224 7.78 -16.79 21.19
C ARG A 224 6.93 -18.00 21.56
N PHE A 225 7.28 -19.18 21.07
CA PHE A 225 6.70 -20.45 21.51
C PHE A 225 7.75 -21.56 21.51
N ASP A 226 7.49 -22.60 22.28
CA ASP A 226 8.22 -23.87 22.16
C ASP A 226 7.57 -24.72 21.05
N ALA A 227 8.39 -25.33 20.20
CA ALA A 227 7.97 -26.11 19.04
C ALA A 227 7.09 -27.33 19.38
N ASP A 228 7.23 -27.90 20.58
CA ASP A 228 6.37 -28.98 21.07
C ASP A 228 5.08 -28.46 21.74
N MET A 229 4.98 -27.14 21.97
CA MET A 229 3.83 -26.48 22.59
C MET A 229 3.43 -25.14 21.90
N PRO A 230 3.21 -25.10 20.58
CA PRO A 230 2.87 -23.87 19.84
C PRO A 230 1.57 -23.18 20.29
N GLY A 231 0.67 -23.91 20.95
CA GLY A 231 -0.51 -23.33 21.62
C GLY A 231 -0.21 -22.49 22.87
N LYS A 232 1.01 -22.52 23.41
CA LYS A 232 1.46 -21.76 24.60
C LYS A 232 2.34 -20.55 24.25
N ALA A 233 2.04 -19.88 23.15
CA ALA A 233 2.82 -18.74 22.69
C ALA A 233 2.76 -17.53 23.66
N GLU A 234 3.93 -17.02 24.03
CA GLU A 234 4.13 -15.77 24.75
C GLU A 234 4.20 -14.60 23.76
N THR A 235 3.58 -13.47 24.06
CA THR A 235 3.79 -12.22 23.31
C THR A 235 4.93 -11.43 23.94
N LEU A 236 5.94 -11.08 23.15
CA LEU A 236 7.05 -10.25 23.61
C LEU A 236 6.60 -8.78 23.68
N ASP A 237 6.79 -8.16 24.84
CA ASP A 237 6.55 -6.74 25.07
C ASP A 237 7.73 -5.92 24.49
N LEU A 238 7.52 -5.35 23.30
CA LEU A 238 8.56 -4.66 22.53
C LEU A 238 8.58 -3.16 22.84
N SER A 239 9.72 -2.64 23.28
CA SER A 239 9.99 -1.20 23.30
C SER A 239 9.83 -0.59 21.90
N PRO A 240 9.37 0.66 21.77
CA PRO A 240 9.45 1.39 20.49
C PRO A 240 10.92 1.63 20.11
N LEU A 241 11.19 1.88 18.83
CA LEU A 241 12.54 2.29 18.39
C LEU A 241 12.99 3.58 19.10
N PRO A 242 14.23 3.66 19.60
CA PRO A 242 14.81 4.92 20.11
C PRO A 242 14.97 5.93 18.95
N GLU A 243 15.17 7.22 19.23
CA GLU A 243 15.06 8.24 18.17
C GLU A 243 16.19 8.15 17.14
N GLU A 244 17.40 7.90 17.60
CA GLU A 244 18.61 7.66 16.81
C GLU A 244 18.50 6.46 15.85
N ALA A 245 17.62 5.48 16.14
CA ALA A 245 17.35 4.35 15.26
C ALA A 245 16.27 4.64 14.20
N ARG A 246 15.60 5.81 14.24
CA ARG A 246 14.50 6.13 13.31
C ARG A 246 15.02 6.66 11.96
N PRO A 247 14.16 6.72 10.92
CA PRO A 247 14.53 7.31 9.64
C PRO A 247 14.62 8.85 9.71
N GLU A 248 15.83 9.40 9.54
CA GLU A 248 16.03 10.85 9.36
C GLU A 248 15.60 11.36 7.97
N ASP A 249 15.58 10.47 6.96
CA ASP A 249 15.01 10.75 5.65
C ASP A 249 14.26 9.55 5.06
N VAL A 250 13.50 9.81 3.99
CA VAL A 250 12.84 8.80 3.17
C VAL A 250 12.88 9.26 1.69
N ARG A 251 13.27 8.38 0.76
CA ARG A 251 13.27 8.69 -0.69
C ARG A 251 11.88 9.15 -1.16
N LEU A 252 11.81 10.18 -2.01
CA LEU A 252 10.56 10.74 -2.51
C LEU A 252 9.67 9.69 -3.20
N HIS A 253 10.27 8.77 -3.97
CA HIS A 253 9.64 7.57 -4.52
C HIS A 253 8.89 6.75 -3.46
N ARG A 254 9.54 6.49 -2.32
CA ARG A 254 8.99 5.70 -1.22
C ARG A 254 7.85 6.45 -0.55
N PHE A 255 8.02 7.75 -0.30
CA PHE A 255 7.01 8.63 0.30
C PHE A 255 5.72 8.68 -0.53
N LEU A 256 5.81 9.01 -1.82
CA LEU A 256 4.64 9.13 -2.71
C LEU A 256 3.93 7.78 -2.92
N ARG A 257 4.67 6.66 -2.97
CA ARG A 257 4.07 5.32 -3.02
C ARG A 257 3.34 4.97 -1.72
N SER A 258 3.93 5.27 -0.56
CA SER A 258 3.26 5.02 0.72
C SER A 258 1.99 5.88 0.88
N LEU A 259 1.96 7.10 0.36
CA LEU A 259 0.73 7.90 0.26
C LEU A 259 -0.34 7.22 -0.61
N HIS A 260 0.02 6.72 -1.79
CA HIS A 260 -0.94 6.10 -2.71
C HIS A 260 -1.52 4.77 -2.21
N PHE A 261 -0.69 3.94 -1.56
CA PHE A 261 -1.10 2.61 -1.05
C PHE A 261 -1.62 2.64 0.41
N GLY A 262 -2.12 3.78 0.90
CA GLY A 262 -2.76 3.87 2.21
C GLY A 262 -1.84 3.57 3.40
N ARG A 263 -0.56 3.94 3.32
CA ARG A 263 0.50 3.61 4.30
C ARG A 263 1.40 4.81 4.65
N GLY A 264 0.95 6.05 4.37
CA GLY A 264 1.81 7.24 4.30
C GLY A 264 1.28 8.54 4.90
N LEU A 265 0.16 8.55 5.65
CA LEU A 265 -0.33 9.76 6.31
C LEU A 265 -0.23 9.69 7.85
N PHE A 266 -0.72 8.60 8.42
CA PHE A 266 -0.83 8.37 9.86
C PHE A 266 -0.26 6.98 10.22
N ASP A 267 -0.72 6.38 11.30
CA ASP A 267 -0.68 4.92 11.49
C ASP A 267 -1.23 4.17 10.23
N ALA A 268 -0.92 2.88 10.12
CA ALA A 268 -1.28 2.12 8.93
C ALA A 268 -2.81 1.88 8.79
N PRO A 269 -3.57 1.55 9.86
CA PRO A 269 -5.03 1.48 9.78
C PRO A 269 -5.69 2.79 9.31
N SER A 270 -5.35 3.93 9.92
CA SER A 270 -5.94 5.23 9.57
C SER A 270 -5.51 5.71 8.19
N SER A 271 -4.24 5.46 7.79
CA SER A 271 -3.79 5.74 6.43
C SER A 271 -4.59 4.95 5.38
N ARG A 272 -4.90 3.67 5.67
CA ARG A 272 -5.68 2.82 4.78
C ARG A 272 -7.12 3.31 4.66
N LEU A 273 -7.76 3.60 5.80
CA LEU A 273 -9.12 4.14 5.88
C LEU A 273 -9.29 5.45 5.09
N VAL A 274 -8.30 6.35 5.12
CA VAL A 274 -8.32 7.60 4.34
C VAL A 274 -8.25 7.31 2.83
N ASN A 275 -7.41 6.36 2.39
CA ASN A 275 -7.35 5.99 0.97
C ASN A 275 -8.59 5.21 0.50
N GLU A 276 -9.16 4.36 1.33
CA GLU A 276 -10.45 3.68 1.09
C GLU A 276 -11.59 4.68 0.95
N ALA A 277 -11.70 5.64 1.86
CA ALA A 277 -12.65 6.75 1.77
C ALA A 277 -12.43 7.57 0.50
N GLY A 278 -11.17 7.77 0.07
CA GLY A 278 -10.83 8.40 -1.21
C GLY A 278 -11.32 7.63 -2.44
N GLY A 279 -11.10 6.31 -2.49
CA GLY A 279 -11.55 5.45 -3.59
C GLY A 279 -13.09 5.38 -3.69
N LEU A 280 -13.75 5.15 -2.54
CA LEU A 280 -15.22 5.16 -2.47
C LEU A 280 -15.80 6.54 -2.79
N ALA A 281 -15.17 7.63 -2.35
CA ALA A 281 -15.57 8.99 -2.72
C ALA A 281 -15.43 9.23 -4.22
N MET A 282 -14.35 8.78 -4.86
CA MET A 282 -14.16 8.90 -6.32
C MET A 282 -15.30 8.19 -7.09
N PHE A 283 -15.64 6.96 -6.67
CA PHE A 283 -16.78 6.21 -7.22
C PHE A 283 -18.11 6.92 -7.00
N VAL A 284 -18.43 7.32 -5.77
CA VAL A 284 -19.70 7.99 -5.43
C VAL A 284 -19.81 9.34 -6.14
N LEU A 285 -18.73 10.11 -6.27
CA LEU A 285 -18.71 11.38 -7.00
C LEU A 285 -18.96 11.20 -8.50
N ALA A 286 -18.32 10.20 -9.13
CA ALA A 286 -18.57 9.85 -10.52
C ALA A 286 -20.05 9.49 -10.75
N MET A 287 -20.60 8.59 -9.93
CA MET A 287 -21.99 8.12 -10.07
C MET A 287 -23.03 9.21 -9.73
N THR A 288 -22.80 10.02 -8.70
CA THR A 288 -23.68 11.16 -8.36
C THR A 288 -23.60 12.28 -9.40
N GLY A 289 -22.44 12.50 -10.02
CA GLY A 289 -22.27 13.47 -11.11
C GLY A 289 -23.03 13.07 -12.39
N LEU A 290 -22.88 11.80 -12.81
CA LEU A 290 -23.62 11.24 -13.95
C LEU A 290 -25.14 11.27 -13.71
N THR A 291 -25.59 10.81 -12.54
CA THR A 291 -27.03 10.79 -12.22
C THR A 291 -27.61 12.21 -12.07
N TYR A 292 -26.89 13.16 -11.46
CA TYR A 292 -27.32 14.57 -11.41
C TYR A 292 -27.52 15.18 -12.80
N TRP A 293 -26.61 14.92 -13.75
CA TRP A 293 -26.73 15.36 -15.13
C TRP A 293 -27.85 14.64 -15.90
N GLY A 294 -28.01 13.33 -15.69
CA GLY A 294 -28.97 12.48 -16.39
C GLY A 294 -30.42 12.66 -15.91
N PHE A 295 -30.64 12.86 -14.60
CA PHE A 295 -31.96 12.86 -13.96
C PHE A 295 -32.91 13.89 -14.58
N GLY A 296 -32.44 15.10 -14.85
CA GLY A 296 -33.22 16.16 -15.50
C GLY A 296 -33.57 15.90 -16.98
N LYS A 297 -32.90 14.94 -17.64
CA LYS A 297 -33.26 14.44 -18.98
C LYS A 297 -34.24 13.27 -18.87
N TRP A 298 -33.87 12.24 -18.11
CA TRP A 298 -34.68 11.05 -17.85
C TRP A 298 -36.09 11.42 -17.38
N TRP A 299 -36.21 12.39 -16.46
CA TRP A 299 -37.51 12.93 -16.03
C TRP A 299 -38.40 13.39 -17.19
N ARG A 300 -37.82 14.14 -18.14
CA ARG A 300 -38.57 14.70 -19.28
C ARG A 300 -38.91 13.64 -20.31
N MET A 301 -38.22 12.49 -20.31
CA MET A 301 -38.59 11.32 -21.11
C MET A 301 -39.74 10.55 -20.45
N GLN A 302 -39.64 10.27 -19.14
CA GLN A 302 -40.71 9.63 -18.36
C GLN A 302 -42.03 10.40 -18.44
N ALA A 303 -41.99 11.73 -18.23
CA ALA A 303 -43.16 12.59 -18.33
C ALA A 303 -43.76 12.67 -19.76
N LYS A 304 -42.95 12.43 -20.81
CA LYS A 304 -43.43 12.30 -22.19
C LYS A 304 -44.02 10.92 -22.50
N ALA A 305 -43.57 9.89 -21.80
CA ALA A 305 -44.01 8.49 -21.99
C ALA A 305 -45.32 8.16 -21.26
N GLY A 306 -46.03 9.14 -20.70
CA GLY A 306 -47.29 8.94 -19.96
C GLY A 306 -47.14 8.25 -18.60
N VAL A 307 -45.93 7.83 -18.23
CA VAL A 307 -45.64 7.19 -16.94
C VAL A 307 -45.92 8.18 -15.80
N ARG A 308 -46.71 7.75 -14.80
CA ARG A 308 -46.92 8.48 -13.54
C ARG A 308 -45.61 8.53 -12.75
N GLY A 309 -44.75 9.48 -13.11
CA GLY A 309 -43.51 9.77 -12.39
C GLY A 309 -43.75 10.30 -10.97
N MET A 310 -42.65 10.43 -10.23
CA MET A 310 -42.58 11.11 -8.93
C MET A 310 -43.28 12.49 -8.92
N SER A 311 -43.61 13.00 -7.73
CA SER A 311 -44.10 14.38 -7.59
C SER A 311 -43.01 15.44 -7.88
N PRO A 312 -43.38 16.69 -8.17
CA PRO A 312 -42.42 17.80 -8.31
C PRO A 312 -41.55 18.03 -7.06
N GLU A 313 -42.08 17.73 -5.88
CA GLU A 313 -41.40 17.83 -4.58
C GLU A 313 -40.34 16.75 -4.46
N ALA A 314 -40.68 15.50 -4.79
CA ALA A 314 -39.72 14.40 -4.86
C ALA A 314 -38.60 14.71 -5.87
N LYS A 315 -38.92 15.25 -7.05
CA LYS A 315 -37.91 15.73 -8.01
C LYS A 315 -36.96 16.76 -7.42
N ARG A 316 -37.50 17.79 -6.74
CA ARG A 316 -36.72 18.84 -6.07
C ARG A 316 -35.82 18.23 -4.99
N SER A 317 -36.37 17.32 -4.18
CA SER A 317 -35.67 16.60 -3.11
C SER A 317 -34.50 15.78 -3.66
N THR A 318 -34.73 14.89 -4.64
CA THR A 318 -33.68 14.09 -5.29
C THR A 318 -32.61 14.96 -5.94
N THR A 319 -32.99 16.06 -6.60
CA THR A 319 -32.03 16.99 -7.22
C THR A 319 -31.17 17.70 -6.17
N ALA A 320 -31.77 18.12 -5.06
CA ALA A 320 -31.07 18.75 -3.94
C ALA A 320 -30.18 17.77 -3.18
N TRP A 321 -30.61 16.52 -3.00
CA TRP A 321 -29.81 15.44 -2.41
C TRP A 321 -28.59 15.13 -3.27
N LEU A 322 -28.78 14.88 -4.57
CA LEU A 322 -27.68 14.64 -5.53
C LEU A 322 -26.66 15.78 -5.51
N TYR A 323 -27.10 17.04 -5.55
CA TYR A 323 -26.21 18.19 -5.44
C TYR A 323 -25.48 18.25 -4.09
N ARG A 324 -26.17 18.03 -2.97
CA ARG A 324 -25.57 18.08 -1.62
C ARG A 324 -24.50 17.00 -1.47
N THR A 325 -24.85 15.75 -1.71
CA THR A 325 -23.95 14.59 -1.64
C THR A 325 -22.71 14.80 -2.51
N HIS A 326 -22.91 15.19 -3.78
CA HIS A 326 -21.82 15.40 -4.73
C HIS A 326 -20.95 16.62 -4.40
N ALA A 327 -21.54 17.82 -4.36
CA ALA A 327 -20.79 19.08 -4.39
C ALA A 327 -20.62 19.77 -3.03
N ALA A 328 -21.49 19.50 -2.05
CA ALA A 328 -21.48 20.22 -0.76
C ALA A 328 -20.96 19.39 0.42
N THR A 329 -20.97 18.05 0.29
CA THR A 329 -20.51 17.11 1.30
C THR A 329 -19.26 16.36 0.82
N ILE A 330 -19.41 15.31 0.01
CA ILE A 330 -18.29 14.41 -0.34
C ILE A 330 -17.22 15.15 -1.16
N GLY A 331 -17.63 15.94 -2.16
CA GLY A 331 -16.70 16.68 -3.02
C GLY A 331 -15.89 17.77 -2.31
N VAL A 332 -16.29 18.19 -1.11
CA VAL A 332 -15.51 19.11 -0.27
C VAL A 332 -14.63 18.31 0.70
N ILE A 333 -15.23 17.40 1.47
CA ILE A 333 -14.55 16.62 2.52
C ILE A 333 -13.41 15.78 1.94
N CYS A 334 -13.65 15.10 0.82
CA CYS A 334 -12.66 14.24 0.18
C CYS A 334 -11.73 14.99 -0.78
N SER A 335 -11.87 16.32 -0.94
CA SER A 335 -11.03 17.08 -1.89
C SER A 335 -9.52 16.97 -1.66
N PRO A 336 -8.97 16.98 -0.42
CA PRO A 336 -7.53 16.82 -0.23
C PRO A 336 -7.06 15.40 -0.59
N ILE A 337 -7.91 14.41 -0.31
CA ILE A 337 -7.66 12.99 -0.55
C ILE A 337 -7.57 12.70 -2.04
N LEU A 338 -8.57 13.18 -2.80
CA LEU A 338 -8.65 13.01 -4.24
C LEU A 338 -7.51 13.73 -4.98
N LEU A 339 -7.03 14.87 -4.46
CA LEU A 339 -5.88 15.58 -5.02
C LEU A 339 -4.58 14.76 -4.89
N TYR A 340 -4.25 14.24 -3.70
CA TYR A 340 -3.01 13.45 -3.58
C TYR A 340 -3.13 12.08 -4.25
N LEU A 341 -4.30 11.42 -4.25
CA LEU A 341 -4.49 10.15 -4.95
C LEU A 341 -4.29 10.31 -6.46
N ALA A 342 -4.88 11.34 -7.07
CA ALA A 342 -4.70 11.62 -8.50
C ALA A 342 -3.25 12.00 -8.83
N PHE A 343 -2.60 12.85 -8.03
CA PHE A 343 -1.20 13.23 -8.24
C PHE A 343 -0.24 12.02 -8.09
N THR A 344 -0.41 11.22 -7.03
CA THR A 344 0.47 10.07 -6.78
C THR A 344 0.26 8.92 -7.76
N GLY A 345 -0.93 8.77 -8.35
CA GLY A 345 -1.18 7.79 -9.41
C GLY A 345 -0.29 8.02 -10.64
N VAL A 346 -0.29 9.24 -11.17
CA VAL A 346 0.57 9.66 -12.30
C VAL A 346 2.05 9.39 -12.03
N VAL A 347 2.50 9.65 -10.79
CA VAL A 347 3.90 9.43 -10.40
C VAL A 347 4.26 7.93 -10.35
N ILE A 348 3.30 7.04 -10.10
CA ILE A 348 3.52 5.60 -9.93
C ILE A 348 3.49 4.86 -11.27
N ASP A 349 2.55 5.20 -12.15
CA ASP A 349 2.45 4.65 -13.51
C ASP A 349 3.66 5.05 -14.40
N HIS A 350 4.43 6.06 -13.95
CA HIS A 350 5.68 6.54 -14.56
C HIS A 350 6.97 6.25 -13.78
N ASP A 351 7.06 5.16 -13.01
CA ASP A 351 8.32 4.78 -12.36
C ASP A 351 9.49 4.56 -13.34
N ARG A 352 9.21 4.16 -14.59
CA ARG A 352 10.24 4.02 -15.63
C ARG A 352 10.85 5.36 -16.04
N GLU A 353 10.02 6.40 -16.15
CA GLU A 353 10.42 7.73 -16.60
C GLU A 353 10.96 8.60 -15.44
N PHE A 354 10.30 8.62 -14.28
CA PHE A 354 10.66 9.47 -13.15
C PHE A 354 11.35 8.75 -11.99
N GLY A 355 11.27 7.42 -11.91
CA GLY A 355 11.70 6.64 -10.75
C GLY A 355 13.17 6.83 -10.38
N GLY A 356 14.06 7.06 -11.36
CA GLY A 356 15.47 7.40 -11.10
C GLY A 356 15.63 8.70 -10.31
N TRP A 357 14.95 9.76 -10.73
CA TRP A 357 14.93 11.05 -10.02
C TRP A 357 14.25 10.94 -8.66
N LEU A 358 13.08 10.30 -8.60
CA LEU A 358 12.32 10.07 -7.36
C LEU A 358 13.08 9.21 -6.33
N ARG A 359 14.00 8.35 -6.77
CA ARG A 359 14.90 7.56 -5.90
C ARG A 359 16.17 8.32 -5.49
N GLY A 360 16.51 9.43 -6.15
CA GLY A 360 17.63 10.31 -5.80
C GLY A 360 17.25 11.49 -4.89
N VAL A 361 15.97 11.90 -4.85
CA VAL A 361 15.48 12.95 -3.94
C VAL A 361 15.12 12.35 -2.58
N GLN A 362 15.69 12.91 -1.51
CA GLN A 362 15.37 12.57 -0.11
C GLN A 362 14.34 13.55 0.47
N MET A 363 13.35 13.04 1.20
CA MET A 363 12.42 13.83 2.01
C MET A 363 12.99 13.99 3.43
N PRO A 364 13.26 15.22 3.91
CA PRO A 364 13.80 15.44 5.25
C PRO A 364 12.76 15.18 6.34
N LYS A 365 13.20 14.73 7.53
CA LYS A 365 12.39 14.48 8.74
C LYS A 365 11.29 15.50 9.03
N ALA A 366 11.53 16.78 8.77
CA ALA A 366 10.56 17.87 8.96
C ALA A 366 9.32 17.81 8.03
N LEU A 367 9.41 17.15 6.87
CA LEU A 367 8.31 16.93 5.93
C LEU A 367 7.72 15.52 6.02
N LEU A 368 8.25 14.65 6.89
CA LEU A 368 7.73 13.31 7.09
C LEU A 368 6.45 13.33 7.94
N THR A 369 5.39 12.73 7.40
CA THR A 369 4.13 12.51 8.13
C THR A 369 4.34 11.49 9.27
N PRO A 370 3.43 11.41 10.27
CA PRO A 370 3.50 10.41 11.33
C PRO A 370 3.75 8.96 10.85
N ALA A 371 3.28 8.61 9.64
CA ALA A 371 3.47 7.30 9.02
C ALA A 371 4.93 6.83 8.88
N PHE A 372 5.89 7.76 8.85
CA PHE A 372 7.32 7.47 8.67
C PHE A 372 8.13 7.64 9.96
N LYS A 373 7.50 7.98 11.09
CA LYS A 373 8.18 8.25 12.36
C LYS A 373 8.45 7.02 13.25
N LEU A 374 7.93 5.85 12.88
CA LEU A 374 8.12 4.56 13.59
C LEU A 374 8.01 4.63 15.13
N THR A 375 7.00 5.34 15.63
CA THR A 375 6.71 5.44 17.07
C THR A 375 5.96 4.23 17.65
N SER A 376 5.67 3.23 16.82
CA SER A 376 4.97 1.98 17.16
C SER A 376 5.37 0.90 16.15
N TRP A 377 5.34 -0.36 16.58
CA TRP A 377 5.54 -1.54 15.73
C TRP A 377 4.30 -1.94 14.92
N GLU A 378 3.16 -1.26 15.11
CA GLU A 378 1.88 -1.58 14.47
C GLU A 378 1.92 -1.55 12.93
N GLU A 379 1.71 -2.74 12.33
CA GLU A 379 1.94 -3.06 10.91
C GLU A 379 3.36 -2.70 10.38
N ARG A 380 4.38 -2.69 11.25
CA ARG A 380 5.78 -2.34 10.95
C ARG A 380 6.77 -3.51 11.08
N ILE A 381 6.31 -4.75 11.14
CA ILE A 381 7.17 -5.94 11.13
C ILE A 381 6.83 -6.78 9.88
N ASP A 382 7.59 -6.58 8.80
CA ASP A 382 7.39 -7.32 7.55
C ASP A 382 8.08 -8.70 7.58
N SER A 383 9.18 -8.83 8.32
CA SER A 383 9.94 -10.08 8.47
C SER A 383 10.71 -10.15 9.81
N LEU A 384 11.19 -11.35 10.16
CA LEU A 384 11.81 -11.69 11.43
C LEU A 384 12.86 -12.80 11.23
N ILE A 385 13.97 -12.75 11.97
CA ILE A 385 14.93 -13.86 12.15
C ILE A 385 15.41 -13.93 13.60
N GLY A 386 15.64 -15.14 14.12
CA GLY A 386 16.30 -15.38 15.42
C GLY A 386 17.72 -15.93 15.27
N TYR A 387 18.50 -15.85 16.36
CA TYR A 387 19.91 -16.24 16.41
C TYR A 387 20.14 -17.39 17.40
N PRO A 388 20.46 -18.62 16.93
CA PRO A 388 20.77 -19.75 17.80
C PRO A 388 21.86 -19.45 18.83
N GLY A 389 21.68 -19.93 20.05
CA GLY A 389 22.57 -19.70 21.19
C GLY A 389 22.49 -18.30 21.82
N ALA A 390 21.99 -17.29 21.11
CA ALA A 390 21.89 -15.91 21.58
C ALA A 390 20.49 -15.62 22.16
N SER A 391 20.25 -16.06 23.40
CA SER A 391 18.96 -15.89 24.09
C SER A 391 18.51 -14.42 24.11
N GLY A 392 17.26 -14.16 23.66
CA GLY A 392 16.70 -12.81 23.54
C GLY A 392 17.15 -12.03 22.30
N ALA A 393 18.09 -12.54 21.49
CA ALA A 393 18.55 -11.86 20.30
C ALA A 393 17.74 -12.24 19.04
N PHE A 394 17.22 -11.24 18.36
CA PHE A 394 16.52 -11.39 17.08
C PHE A 394 16.54 -10.08 16.28
N SER A 395 16.26 -10.17 14.98
CA SER A 395 16.14 -9.00 14.11
C SER A 395 14.78 -8.95 13.42
N VAL A 396 14.16 -7.77 13.41
CA VAL A 396 12.95 -7.48 12.64
C VAL A 396 13.30 -6.65 11.40
N GLY A 397 12.68 -6.98 10.28
CA GLY A 397 12.86 -6.30 9.00
C GLY A 397 11.57 -5.61 8.58
N ASN A 398 11.68 -4.37 8.10
CA ASN A 398 10.59 -3.65 7.45
C ASN A 398 11.07 -2.70 6.34
N ILE A 399 10.10 -2.05 5.72
CA ILE A 399 10.28 -1.09 4.62
C ILE A 399 11.30 0.05 4.89
N PHE A 400 11.66 0.34 6.15
CA PHE A 400 12.61 1.37 6.59
C PHE A 400 13.98 0.82 7.00
N GLY A 401 14.11 -0.49 7.23
CA GLY A 401 15.36 -1.11 7.61
C GLY A 401 15.23 -2.41 8.39
N MET A 402 16.38 -2.88 8.85
CA MET A 402 16.51 -4.01 9.77
C MET A 402 16.90 -3.46 11.15
N PHE A 403 16.26 -3.98 12.19
CA PHE A 403 16.44 -3.55 13.57
C PHE A 403 16.68 -4.79 14.43
N THR A 404 17.72 -4.75 15.25
CA THR A 404 18.20 -5.89 16.03
C THR A 404 18.12 -5.59 17.51
N THR A 405 17.66 -6.57 18.28
CA THR A 405 17.65 -6.57 19.74
C THR A 405 18.53 -7.71 20.24
N ALA A 406 19.04 -7.58 21.46
CA ALA A 406 19.77 -8.63 22.19
C ALA A 406 19.10 -8.98 23.54
N ASP A 407 17.94 -8.37 23.85
CA ASP A 407 17.32 -8.37 25.18
C ASP A 407 15.81 -8.65 25.15
N GLY A 408 15.32 -9.32 24.10
CA GLY A 408 13.90 -9.64 23.92
C GLY A 408 13.06 -8.49 23.37
N GLY A 409 13.69 -7.44 22.84
CA GLY A 409 13.03 -6.26 22.26
C GLY A 409 12.89 -5.08 23.22
N LYS A 410 13.66 -5.03 24.32
CA LYS A 410 13.68 -3.90 25.26
C LYS A 410 14.59 -2.76 24.78
N SER A 411 15.65 -3.08 24.05
CA SER A 411 16.48 -2.14 23.29
C SER A 411 16.62 -2.58 21.83
N TRP A 412 16.94 -1.61 20.96
CA TRP A 412 17.00 -1.79 19.51
C TRP A 412 18.16 -0.99 18.89
N ALA A 413 19.02 -1.69 18.16
CA ALA A 413 19.95 -1.07 17.20
C ALA A 413 19.35 -1.11 15.79
N ARG A 414 19.72 -0.14 14.94
CA ARG A 414 19.47 -0.18 13.49
C ARG A 414 20.70 -0.79 12.81
N GLU A 415 20.49 -1.70 11.87
CA GLU A 415 21.59 -2.31 11.11
C GLU A 415 22.09 -1.37 10.01
N GLU A 416 23.40 -1.38 9.77
CA GLU A 416 24.09 -0.60 8.75
C GLU A 416 24.95 -1.50 7.86
N ASP A 417 25.29 -1.04 6.65
CA ASP A 417 26.28 -1.70 5.81
C ASP A 417 27.71 -1.37 6.25
N GLY A 418 28.71 -2.06 5.66
CA GLY A 418 30.13 -1.83 5.94
C GLY A 418 30.69 -0.47 5.49
N LYS A 419 29.83 0.53 5.30
CA LYS A 419 30.15 1.95 5.06
C LYS A 419 29.40 2.88 6.02
N GLY A 420 28.79 2.35 7.08
CA GLY A 420 28.01 3.12 8.07
C GLY A 420 26.74 3.72 7.46
N ARG A 421 26.09 3.02 6.52
CA ARG A 421 24.85 3.46 5.87
C ARG A 421 23.72 2.54 6.27
N PRO A 422 22.57 3.04 6.76
CA PRO A 422 21.48 2.18 7.19
C PRO A 422 21.00 1.20 6.12
N VAL A 423 20.82 -0.05 6.53
CA VAL A 423 20.21 -1.12 5.75
C VAL A 423 18.71 -0.81 5.62
N ASN A 424 18.14 -0.88 4.41
CA ASN A 424 16.83 -0.31 4.06
C ASN A 424 15.98 -1.26 3.18
N GLY A 425 14.65 -1.25 3.32
CA GLY A 425 13.74 -1.96 2.40
C GLY A 425 13.55 -3.46 2.69
N ILE A 426 13.62 -3.84 3.96
CA ILE A 426 13.80 -5.21 4.45
C ILE A 426 12.45 -5.94 4.60
N ASN A 427 11.79 -6.11 3.46
CA ASN A 427 10.46 -6.72 3.37
C ASN A 427 10.48 -8.25 3.58
N ARG A 428 11.65 -8.89 3.48
CA ARG A 428 11.89 -10.31 3.76
C ARG A 428 13.37 -10.56 4.10
N MET A 429 13.60 -11.41 5.09
CA MET A 429 14.90 -11.95 5.49
C MET A 429 14.81 -13.46 5.58
N ARG A 430 15.96 -14.15 5.49
CA ARG A 430 16.17 -15.52 5.95
C ARG A 430 17.55 -15.64 6.59
N ARG A 431 17.74 -16.65 7.45
CA ARG A 431 19.06 -17.08 7.92
C ARG A 431 19.46 -18.37 7.21
N VAL A 432 20.69 -18.47 6.71
CA VAL A 432 21.23 -19.68 6.06
C VAL A 432 22.64 -19.91 6.62
N GLY A 433 22.80 -20.97 7.43
CA GLY A 433 23.95 -21.06 8.33
C GLY A 433 23.97 -19.85 9.28
N ASP A 434 25.09 -19.15 9.35
CA ASP A 434 25.22 -17.91 10.13
C ASP A 434 24.95 -16.64 9.30
N ARG A 435 24.81 -16.78 7.97
CA ARG A 435 24.55 -15.66 7.05
C ARG A 435 23.10 -15.19 7.13
N VAL A 436 22.91 -13.88 7.15
CA VAL A 436 21.59 -13.24 7.00
C VAL A 436 21.41 -12.82 5.55
N VAL A 437 20.38 -13.33 4.89
CA VAL A 437 20.08 -13.04 3.49
C VAL A 437 18.83 -12.17 3.39
N VAL A 438 18.99 -10.97 2.82
CA VAL A 438 17.93 -9.98 2.63
C VAL A 438 17.38 -10.07 1.21
N ILE A 439 16.08 -10.35 1.10
CA ILE A 439 15.36 -10.46 -0.18
C ILE A 439 14.61 -9.14 -0.40
N SER A 440 15.32 -8.17 -0.97
CA SER A 440 14.83 -6.81 -1.19
C SER A 440 13.75 -6.73 -2.28
N GLY A 441 12.53 -6.42 -1.87
CA GLY A 441 11.43 -6.11 -2.78
C GLY A 441 11.40 -4.63 -3.23
N ASN A 442 10.77 -4.37 -4.38
CA ASN A 442 10.55 -3.03 -4.96
C ASN A 442 11.82 -2.31 -5.52
N GLY A 443 12.81 -3.05 -6.03
CA GLY A 443 13.95 -2.45 -6.74
C GLY A 443 15.06 -1.89 -5.85
N ALA A 444 15.06 -2.25 -4.55
CA ALA A 444 16.30 -2.29 -3.78
C ALA A 444 17.03 -3.63 -4.09
N PRO A 445 18.36 -3.68 -4.03
CA PRO A 445 19.13 -4.89 -4.34
C PRO A 445 19.14 -5.88 -3.17
N ALA A 446 19.32 -7.17 -3.45
CA ALA A 446 19.47 -8.17 -2.41
C ALA A 446 20.82 -8.00 -1.68
N LEU A 447 20.84 -8.31 -0.37
CA LEU A 447 22.03 -8.19 0.47
C LEU A 447 22.30 -9.52 1.17
N ILE A 448 23.58 -9.77 1.47
CA ILE A 448 24.01 -10.82 2.42
C ILE A 448 24.80 -10.12 3.52
N ARG A 449 24.56 -10.49 4.78
CA ARG A 449 25.46 -10.18 5.90
C ARG A 449 26.50 -11.31 6.02
N GLY A 450 27.77 -10.98 5.85
CA GLY A 450 28.89 -11.92 5.92
C GLY A 450 29.29 -12.31 7.35
N ASP A 451 30.31 -13.18 7.47
CA ASP A 451 30.83 -13.62 8.78
C ASP A 451 31.56 -12.49 9.55
N ASN A 452 31.94 -11.43 8.82
CA ASN A 452 32.43 -10.16 9.33
C ASN A 452 31.31 -9.21 9.81
N PHE A 453 30.04 -9.64 9.76
CA PHE A 453 28.84 -8.84 10.08
C PHE A 453 28.56 -7.64 9.16
N ASP A 454 29.39 -7.37 8.14
CA ASP A 454 29.07 -6.37 7.11
C ASP A 454 28.02 -6.88 6.12
N PHE A 455 27.15 -5.99 5.63
CA PHE A 455 26.29 -6.26 4.47
C PHE A 455 26.97 -5.90 3.14
N HIS A 456 26.90 -6.80 2.17
CA HIS A 456 27.28 -6.54 0.77
C HIS A 456 26.15 -6.81 -0.22
N GLU A 457 26.26 -6.21 -1.41
CA GLU A 457 25.22 -6.24 -2.46
C GLU A 457 25.38 -7.45 -3.38
N VAL A 458 24.29 -8.18 -3.65
CA VAL A 458 24.30 -9.41 -4.46
C VAL A 458 23.84 -9.13 -5.89
N THR A 459 24.69 -9.41 -6.87
CA THR A 459 24.38 -9.28 -8.30
C THR A 459 23.99 -10.63 -8.91
N LEU A 460 22.68 -10.88 -9.05
CA LEU A 460 22.12 -12.13 -9.59
C LEU A 460 22.02 -12.18 -11.13
N ALA A 461 22.91 -11.47 -11.82
CA ALA A 461 22.97 -11.49 -13.29
C ALA A 461 23.59 -12.81 -13.80
N PRO A 462 23.34 -13.22 -15.07
CA PRO A 462 24.10 -14.30 -15.69
C PRO A 462 25.59 -13.91 -15.81
N PRO A 463 26.53 -14.87 -15.69
CA PRO A 463 27.92 -14.64 -16.06
C PRO A 463 28.04 -14.17 -17.52
N GLU A 464 29.03 -13.31 -17.80
CA GLU A 464 29.35 -12.91 -19.16
C GLU A 464 29.65 -14.15 -20.02
N GLY A 465 29.07 -14.19 -21.22
CA GLY A 465 29.15 -15.35 -22.13
C GLY A 465 27.93 -16.27 -22.15
N MET A 466 27.02 -16.24 -21.17
CA MET A 466 25.77 -17.02 -21.21
C MET A 466 24.59 -16.31 -21.91
N GLY A 467 24.80 -15.09 -22.42
CA GLY A 467 23.79 -14.27 -23.08
C GLY A 467 23.51 -14.66 -24.54
N GLY A 468 22.78 -15.76 -24.76
CA GLY A 468 22.38 -16.19 -26.11
C GLY A 468 21.40 -15.22 -26.78
N GLY A 469 21.79 -14.66 -27.94
CA GLY A 469 20.84 -14.10 -28.91
C GLY A 469 20.47 -12.61 -28.80
N ALA A 470 21.41 -11.72 -28.51
CA ALA A 470 21.25 -10.30 -28.85
C ALA A 470 21.55 -10.07 -30.35
N HIS A 471 20.64 -9.43 -31.08
CA HIS A 471 20.85 -9.14 -32.51
C HIS A 471 22.01 -8.15 -32.72
N HIS A 472 22.88 -8.46 -33.69
CA HIS A 472 23.83 -7.51 -34.25
C HIS A 472 23.10 -6.28 -34.85
N MET A 473 23.50 -5.09 -34.43
CA MET A 473 23.58 -3.91 -35.29
C MET A 473 24.91 -3.18 -35.02
N GLU A 474 25.47 -2.57 -36.04
CA GLU A 474 26.88 -2.16 -36.07
C GLU A 474 27.20 -0.84 -35.37
N ALA A 475 28.49 -0.62 -35.12
CA ALA A 475 29.01 0.49 -34.34
C ALA A 475 28.96 1.85 -35.06
N GLY A 476 28.49 2.87 -34.35
CA GLY A 476 28.74 4.29 -34.67
C GLY A 476 29.69 4.90 -33.63
N LYS A 477 30.94 5.20 -34.02
CA LYS A 477 31.95 5.78 -33.12
C LYS A 477 31.64 7.23 -32.72
N ARG A 478 31.78 7.60 -31.44
CA ARG A 478 32.34 8.90 -31.06
C ARG A 478 32.85 9.01 -29.61
N SER A 479 34.13 9.41 -29.51
CA SER A 479 34.82 10.20 -28.46
C SER A 479 34.58 9.90 -26.98
N GLU A 480 35.67 9.63 -26.25
CA GLU A 480 35.72 9.70 -24.79
C GLU A 480 35.40 11.11 -24.25
N ALA A 481 34.86 11.15 -23.04
CA ALA A 481 34.96 12.26 -22.10
C ALA A 481 34.87 11.69 -20.67
N GLU A 482 35.86 11.99 -19.83
CA GLU A 482 35.94 11.46 -18.46
C GLU A 482 34.96 12.15 -17.50
N GLY A 483 34.77 11.58 -16.30
CA GLY A 483 34.06 12.26 -15.20
C GLY A 483 32.62 11.81 -14.91
N ALA A 484 32.33 10.50 -14.95
CA ALA A 484 31.09 9.94 -14.42
C ALA A 484 31.38 8.84 -13.40
N ALA A 485 30.84 8.98 -12.18
CA ALA A 485 30.84 7.91 -11.18
C ALA A 485 30.11 6.66 -11.70
N PRO A 486 30.46 5.44 -11.23
CA PRO A 486 29.86 4.20 -11.74
C PRO A 486 28.34 4.24 -11.59
N ARG A 487 27.65 4.23 -12.73
CA ARG A 487 26.18 4.22 -12.81
C ARG A 487 25.69 2.92 -12.16
N SER A 488 24.98 3.02 -11.05
CA SER A 488 24.47 1.84 -10.34
C SER A 488 23.54 1.03 -11.27
N ALA A 489 23.90 -0.23 -11.52
CA ALA A 489 23.28 -1.10 -12.51
C ALA A 489 21.88 -1.62 -12.11
N ALA A 490 21.16 -0.88 -11.26
CA ALA A 490 19.83 -1.20 -10.77
C ALA A 490 18.69 -0.79 -11.73
N GLN A 491 18.99 -0.30 -12.94
CA GLN A 491 17.99 -0.05 -13.99
C GLN A 491 17.53 -1.35 -14.69
N PHE A 492 17.05 -2.32 -13.91
CA PHE A 492 16.52 -3.58 -14.44
C PHE A 492 15.16 -3.37 -15.12
N SER A 493 15.22 -3.14 -16.43
CA SER A 493 14.17 -3.58 -17.33
C SER A 493 14.39 -5.07 -17.65
N GLY A 494 13.37 -5.90 -17.44
CA GLY A 494 13.37 -7.34 -17.81
C GLY A 494 13.79 -8.34 -16.73
N GLY A 495 14.75 -7.99 -15.86
CA GLY A 495 15.17 -8.86 -14.74
C GLY A 495 14.31 -8.64 -13.49
N GLY A 496 13.52 -9.63 -13.08
CA GLY A 496 12.72 -9.54 -11.85
C GLY A 496 13.57 -9.72 -10.60
N SER A 497 13.46 -8.79 -9.63
CA SER A 497 14.10 -8.89 -8.30
C SER A 497 13.83 -10.26 -7.64
N PRO A 498 14.78 -10.80 -6.85
CA PRO A 498 14.55 -12.06 -6.14
C PRO A 498 13.33 -11.96 -5.23
N SER A 499 12.58 -13.06 -5.17
CA SER A 499 11.27 -13.15 -4.52
C SER A 499 11.25 -14.14 -3.36
N ASP A 500 12.17 -15.11 -3.35
CA ASP A 500 12.55 -15.90 -2.17
C ASP A 500 14.02 -16.35 -2.32
N VAL A 501 14.61 -16.86 -1.23
CA VAL A 501 15.88 -17.61 -1.25
C VAL A 501 15.75 -18.91 -0.43
N SER A 502 16.60 -19.89 -0.69
CA SER A 502 16.73 -21.13 0.10
C SER A 502 18.20 -21.57 0.13
N ALA A 503 18.59 -22.38 1.13
CA ALA A 503 19.83 -23.13 1.09
C ALA A 503 19.81 -24.17 -0.04
N TYR A 504 20.92 -24.35 -0.77
CA TYR A 504 21.01 -25.29 -1.89
C TYR A 504 22.48 -25.56 -2.31
N GLU A 505 22.88 -26.82 -2.47
CA GLU A 505 24.22 -27.22 -2.98
C GLU A 505 25.42 -26.48 -2.32
N GLY A 506 25.39 -26.31 -0.99
CA GLY A 506 26.44 -25.56 -0.27
C GLY A 506 26.49 -24.06 -0.62
N GLY A 507 25.36 -23.50 -1.03
CA GLY A 507 25.18 -22.11 -1.41
C GLY A 507 23.71 -21.68 -1.28
N LEU A 508 23.30 -20.70 -2.09
CA LEU A 508 21.96 -20.13 -2.07
C LEU A 508 21.25 -20.35 -3.41
N LEU A 509 19.94 -20.63 -3.36
CA LEU A 509 19.06 -20.65 -4.52
C LEU A 509 18.03 -19.52 -4.44
N TRP A 510 18.05 -18.62 -5.41
CA TRP A 510 17.22 -17.42 -5.48
C TRP A 510 16.09 -17.59 -6.49
N ARG A 511 14.83 -17.35 -6.08
CA ARG A 511 13.66 -17.38 -6.98
C ARG A 511 13.48 -16.03 -7.68
N MET A 512 13.78 -15.95 -8.97
CA MET A 512 13.61 -14.74 -9.80
C MET A 512 12.53 -14.96 -10.88
N GLY A 513 11.27 -14.72 -10.49
CA GLY A 513 10.11 -14.85 -11.38
C GLY A 513 9.90 -16.30 -11.86
N ALA A 514 10.34 -16.60 -13.08
CA ALA A 514 10.28 -17.92 -13.70
C ALA A 514 11.66 -18.64 -13.79
N LYS A 515 12.70 -18.06 -13.20
CA LYS A 515 14.05 -18.66 -13.11
C LYS A 515 14.46 -18.87 -11.66
N LEU A 516 15.36 -19.82 -11.44
CA LEU A 516 16.06 -20.05 -10.18
C LEU A 516 17.55 -19.79 -10.43
N VAL A 517 18.20 -18.99 -9.59
CA VAL A 517 19.65 -18.68 -9.70
C VAL A 517 20.37 -19.33 -8.53
N VAL A 518 21.39 -20.14 -8.81
CA VAL A 518 22.26 -20.73 -7.79
C VAL A 518 23.49 -19.86 -7.62
N THR A 519 23.85 -19.53 -6.38
CA THR A 519 25.10 -18.86 -6.01
C THR A 519 25.89 -19.69 -5.00
N ASP A 520 27.07 -19.22 -4.59
CA ASP A 520 27.63 -19.58 -3.28
C ASP A 520 26.91 -18.81 -2.13
N LEU A 521 27.48 -18.90 -0.92
CA LEU A 521 27.00 -18.21 0.29
C LEU A 521 27.33 -16.71 0.34
N ASP A 522 28.17 -16.22 -0.59
CA ASP A 522 28.52 -14.81 -0.76
C ASP A 522 27.76 -14.16 -1.94
N GLY A 523 27.04 -14.95 -2.72
CA GLY A 523 26.14 -14.47 -3.77
C GLY A 523 26.72 -14.47 -5.19
N ALA A 524 27.89 -15.07 -5.43
CA ALA A 524 28.46 -15.17 -6.77
C ALA A 524 27.70 -16.21 -7.63
N PRO A 525 27.18 -15.86 -8.83
CA PRO A 525 26.41 -16.78 -9.68
C PRO A 525 27.18 -18.02 -10.15
N LYS A 526 26.63 -19.21 -9.90
CA LYS A 526 27.16 -20.52 -10.34
C LYS A 526 26.42 -21.07 -11.56
N LYS A 527 25.08 -21.13 -11.51
CA LYS A 527 24.22 -21.68 -12.57
C LYS A 527 22.80 -21.10 -12.49
N MET A 528 22.06 -21.13 -13.59
CA MET A 528 20.63 -20.81 -13.64
C MET A 528 19.82 -22.02 -14.06
N LEU A 529 18.64 -22.18 -13.45
CA LEU A 529 17.68 -23.26 -13.70
C LEU A 529 16.31 -22.65 -14.01
N ASP A 530 15.44 -23.42 -14.67
CA ASP A 530 14.04 -23.04 -14.83
C ASP A 530 13.25 -23.27 -13.53
N ALA A 531 12.38 -22.32 -13.19
CA ALA A 531 11.50 -22.44 -12.03
C ALA A 531 10.21 -23.17 -12.43
N THR A 532 10.18 -24.48 -12.30
CA THR A 532 8.91 -25.21 -12.18
C THR A 532 8.21 -24.81 -10.88
N GLN A 533 6.88 -24.66 -10.92
CA GLN A 533 6.08 -24.09 -9.84
C GLN A 533 4.71 -24.76 -9.77
N PRO A 534 4.05 -24.77 -8.59
CA PRO A 534 2.67 -25.22 -8.49
C PRO A 534 1.77 -24.35 -9.35
N SER A 535 0.97 -24.98 -10.21
CA SER A 535 -0.12 -24.34 -10.94
C SER A 535 -1.42 -24.49 -10.16
N GLU A 536 -2.21 -23.43 -10.08
CA GLU A 536 -3.60 -23.50 -9.60
C GLU A 536 -4.50 -22.70 -10.56
N PRO A 537 -5.61 -23.27 -11.07
CA PRO A 537 -6.40 -22.63 -12.12
C PRO A 537 -6.99 -21.24 -11.76
N GLY A 538 -7.14 -20.41 -12.79
CA GLY A 538 -7.82 -19.12 -12.72
C GLY A 538 -6.99 -18.00 -12.08
N VAL A 539 -7.30 -16.75 -12.46
CA VAL A 539 -6.60 -15.55 -11.98
C VAL A 539 -7.22 -15.04 -10.68
N PRO A 540 -6.45 -14.78 -9.60
CA PRO A 540 -6.96 -14.15 -8.39
C PRO A 540 -7.64 -12.81 -8.68
N ILE A 541 -8.80 -12.55 -8.06
CA ILE A 541 -9.56 -11.30 -8.19
C ILE A 541 -8.65 -10.09 -7.91
N PHE A 542 -7.74 -10.16 -6.93
CA PHE A 542 -6.74 -9.12 -6.66
C PHE A 542 -5.87 -8.79 -7.87
N MET A 543 -5.37 -9.81 -8.60
CA MET A 543 -4.53 -9.61 -9.79
C MET A 543 -5.33 -9.05 -10.96
N TRP A 544 -6.58 -9.49 -11.13
CA TRP A 544 -7.50 -8.99 -12.14
C TRP A 544 -7.89 -7.52 -11.89
N LEU A 545 -8.31 -7.18 -10.66
CA LEU A 545 -8.60 -5.81 -10.24
C LEU A 545 -7.36 -4.89 -10.39
N ARG A 546 -6.15 -5.39 -10.08
CA ARG A 546 -4.90 -4.64 -10.31
C ARG A 546 -4.65 -4.39 -11.80
N SER A 547 -4.93 -5.38 -12.65
CA SER A 547 -4.75 -5.27 -14.10
C SER A 547 -5.78 -4.33 -14.75
N ILE A 548 -6.97 -4.21 -14.16
CA ILE A 548 -7.96 -3.16 -14.52
C ILE A 548 -7.47 -1.78 -14.05
N HIS A 549 -7.05 -1.64 -12.78
CA HIS A 549 -6.64 -0.36 -12.20
C HIS A 549 -5.43 0.27 -12.92
N THR A 550 -4.43 -0.55 -13.25
CA THR A 550 -3.26 -0.16 -14.06
C THR A 550 -3.55 -0.16 -15.57
N GLY A 551 -4.76 -0.54 -15.99
CA GLY A 551 -5.17 -0.64 -17.39
C GLY A 551 -4.46 -1.72 -18.22
N THR A 552 -3.49 -2.44 -17.64
CA THR A 552 -2.70 -3.49 -18.29
C THR A 552 -3.54 -4.65 -18.83
N LEU A 553 -4.79 -4.82 -18.37
CA LEU A 553 -5.75 -5.77 -18.95
C LEU A 553 -6.10 -5.42 -20.40
N PHE A 554 -6.10 -4.12 -20.75
CA PHE A 554 -6.49 -3.61 -22.06
C PHE A 554 -5.29 -3.34 -22.96
N TRP A 555 -4.25 -2.70 -22.41
CA TRP A 555 -3.05 -2.31 -23.17
C TRP A 555 -1.88 -1.99 -22.23
N LYS A 556 -0.66 -2.39 -22.62
CA LYS A 556 0.56 -2.16 -21.82
C LYS A 556 0.89 -0.67 -21.57
N GLU A 557 0.43 0.23 -22.43
CA GLU A 557 0.63 1.68 -22.28
C GLU A 557 -0.64 2.40 -21.79
N TRP A 558 -1.65 1.70 -21.27
CA TRP A 558 -2.89 2.32 -20.75
C TRP A 558 -2.65 3.29 -19.58
N ARG A 559 -1.47 3.26 -18.94
CA ARG A 559 -0.98 4.33 -18.05
C ARG A 559 -1.25 5.75 -18.59
N TRP A 560 -0.95 6.06 -19.86
CA TRP A 560 -1.25 7.38 -20.42
C TRP A 560 -2.75 7.74 -20.43
N VAL A 561 -3.63 6.74 -20.46
CA VAL A 561 -5.08 6.90 -20.30
C VAL A 561 -5.43 7.13 -18.83
N ASN A 562 -4.81 6.41 -17.88
CA ASN A 562 -4.87 6.72 -16.45
C ASN A 562 -4.43 8.17 -16.17
N ASP A 563 -3.32 8.64 -16.75
CA ASP A 563 -2.78 9.99 -16.54
C ASP A 563 -3.74 11.08 -17.02
N VAL A 564 -4.41 10.86 -18.17
CA VAL A 564 -5.48 11.74 -18.65
C VAL A 564 -6.63 11.78 -17.64
N PHE A 565 -7.08 10.63 -17.11
CA PHE A 565 -8.18 10.60 -16.14
C PHE A 565 -7.78 11.14 -14.75
N ALA A 566 -6.56 10.93 -14.28
CA ALA A 566 -6.02 11.54 -13.07
C ALA A 566 -5.90 13.07 -13.21
N THR A 567 -5.43 13.55 -14.37
CA THR A 567 -5.41 14.98 -14.71
C THR A 567 -6.83 15.56 -14.75
N LEU A 568 -7.81 14.85 -15.32
CA LEU A 568 -9.22 15.23 -15.27
C LEU A 568 -9.76 15.25 -13.83
N ALA A 569 -9.33 14.34 -12.94
CA ALA A 569 -9.70 14.34 -11.53
C ALA A 569 -9.16 15.58 -10.79
N LEU A 570 -7.91 15.98 -11.03
CA LEU A 570 -7.35 17.23 -10.50
C LEU A 570 -8.19 18.45 -10.95
N PHE A 571 -8.49 18.54 -12.25
CA PHE A 571 -9.38 19.60 -12.77
C PHE A 571 -10.78 19.54 -12.18
N LEU A 572 -11.35 18.35 -11.96
CA LEU A 572 -12.68 18.15 -11.37
C LEU A 572 -12.76 18.63 -9.92
N VAL A 573 -11.76 18.32 -9.09
CA VAL A 573 -11.71 18.78 -7.70
C VAL A 573 -11.56 20.30 -7.65
N LEU A 574 -10.59 20.87 -8.36
CA LEU A 574 -10.34 22.32 -8.38
C LEU A 574 -11.55 23.10 -8.88
N SER A 575 -12.12 22.70 -10.02
CA SER A 575 -13.34 23.33 -10.56
C SER A 575 -14.58 23.10 -9.68
N GLY A 576 -14.66 21.96 -8.99
CA GLY A 576 -15.71 21.65 -8.02
C GLY A 576 -15.68 22.61 -6.83
N LEU A 577 -14.51 22.79 -6.21
CA LEU A 577 -14.31 23.73 -5.11
C LEU A 577 -14.62 25.18 -5.50
N VAL A 578 -14.18 25.64 -6.67
CA VAL A 578 -14.52 26.98 -7.19
C VAL A 578 -16.04 27.15 -7.38
N ARG A 579 -16.74 26.14 -7.89
CA ARG A 579 -18.21 26.16 -8.06
C ARG A 579 -18.94 26.16 -6.71
N TRP A 580 -18.52 25.32 -5.77
CA TRP A 580 -19.07 25.27 -4.41
C TRP A 580 -18.88 26.60 -3.67
N TRP A 581 -17.66 27.16 -3.71
CA TRP A 581 -17.35 28.42 -3.05
C TRP A 581 -18.22 29.56 -3.61
N ARG A 582 -18.37 29.65 -4.94
CA ARG A 582 -19.31 30.60 -5.55
C ARG A 582 -20.73 30.38 -5.02
N GLN A 583 -21.27 29.17 -5.14
CA GLN A 583 -22.67 28.89 -4.79
C GLN A 583 -22.98 29.02 -3.29
N LYS A 584 -21.95 29.05 -2.42
CA LYS A 584 -22.08 29.31 -0.98
C LYS A 584 -21.92 30.78 -0.58
N TRP A 585 -21.18 31.59 -1.34
CA TRP A 585 -20.73 32.93 -0.91
C TRP A 585 -20.95 34.08 -1.93
N MET A 586 -21.50 33.85 -3.13
CA MET A 586 -21.73 34.88 -4.17
C MET A 586 -23.04 34.75 -4.95
#